data_AF-A0A920BH32-F1
#
_entry.id   AF-A0A920BH32-F1
#
_cell.length_a   1.000
_cell.length_b   1.000
_cell.length_c   1.000
_cell.angle_alpha   90.00
_cell.angle_beta   90.00
_cell.angle_gamma   90.00
#
_symmetry.space_group_name_H-M   'P 1'
#
loop_
_entity.id
_entity.type
_entity.pdbx_description
1 polymer ?
#
loop_
_entity_poly.entity_id
_entity_poly.type
_entity_poly.pdbx_seq_one_letter_code
_entity_poly.pdbx_strand_id
1 'polypeptide(L)'
;MVAPLLIVHGKAARDGNYNSGLGAFGPGNLANATTGRAVRLTLLHVAGATPGVGDASTQGSPAKYSYCVAENLDSSPWGGYARTVGIDDESAVTVHCGEAPHNVHDMESSEPSAILDKVASAMTSWGKNNAPISQGEYLLRCARNTLQHVLRMGGVDPILRLIYLTKLR
;
A
#
# COMPACT_ATOMS: atom_id res chain seq x y z
N MET A 1 -11.26 1.88 9.30
CA MET A 1 -10.30 2.37 10.32
C MET A 1 -8.97 2.62 9.64
N VAL A 2 -8.40 3.82 9.75
CA VAL A 2 -7.30 4.27 8.88
C VAL A 2 -6.04 4.61 9.66
N ALA A 3 -4.88 4.39 9.06
CA ALA A 3 -3.57 4.77 9.57
C ALA A 3 -2.74 5.44 8.45
N PRO A 4 -1.83 6.37 8.77
CA PRO A 4 -0.89 6.89 7.78
C PRO A 4 0.04 5.77 7.31
N LEU A 5 -0.15 5.32 6.08
CA LEU A 5 0.74 4.43 5.36
C LEU A 5 1.87 5.26 4.76
N LEU A 6 3.10 4.88 5.09
CA LEU A 6 4.31 5.43 4.49
C LEU A 6 4.82 4.50 3.39
N ILE A 7 5.03 5.03 2.20
CA ILE A 7 5.63 4.29 1.09
C ILE A 7 6.93 5.00 0.74
N VAL A 8 8.05 4.35 1.01
CA VAL A 8 9.39 4.89 0.75
C VAL A 8 9.80 4.53 -0.67
N HIS A 9 10.21 5.52 -1.45
CA HIS A 9 10.52 5.37 -2.87
C HIS A 9 12.03 5.53 -3.14
N GLY A 10 12.50 4.87 -4.18
CA GLY A 10 13.80 5.14 -4.80
C GLY A 10 15.01 4.87 -3.91
N LYS A 11 15.98 5.79 -3.94
CA LYS A 11 17.29 5.67 -3.28
C LYS A 11 17.17 5.53 -1.76
N ALA A 12 16.31 6.31 -1.10
CA ALA A 12 16.06 6.20 0.33
C ALA A 12 15.57 4.80 0.75
N ALA A 13 14.74 4.15 -0.07
CA ALA A 13 14.29 2.79 0.19
C ALA A 13 15.45 1.79 0.16
N ARG A 14 16.34 1.91 -0.84
CA ARG A 14 17.51 1.04 -1.02
C ARG A 14 18.55 1.26 0.08
N ASP A 15 18.96 2.50 0.29
CA ASP A 15 20.00 2.87 1.25
C ASP A 15 19.56 2.58 2.69
N GLY A 16 18.27 2.77 2.98
CA GLY A 16 17.66 2.47 4.29
C GLY A 16 17.31 1.00 4.51
N ASN A 17 17.59 0.11 3.53
CA ASN A 17 17.26 -1.32 3.60
C ASN A 17 15.77 -1.59 3.92
N TYR A 18 14.88 -0.80 3.33
CA TYR A 18 13.43 -1.01 3.45
C TYR A 18 12.98 -2.21 2.63
N ASN A 19 11.98 -2.94 3.13
CA ASN A 19 11.44 -4.10 2.44
C ASN A 19 10.26 -3.71 1.54
N SER A 20 10.37 -4.05 0.26
CA SER A 20 9.33 -3.92 -0.78
C SER A 20 8.84 -5.28 -1.31
N GLY A 21 9.37 -6.38 -0.77
CA GLY A 21 9.14 -7.76 -1.19
C GLY A 21 8.21 -8.53 -0.26
N LEU A 22 8.35 -9.86 -0.24
CA LEU A 22 7.50 -10.74 0.58
C LEU A 22 7.50 -10.29 2.05
N GLY A 23 6.34 -10.37 2.69
CA GLY A 23 6.18 -9.96 4.08
C GLY A 23 6.44 -8.47 4.35
N ALA A 24 6.41 -7.59 3.34
CA ALA A 24 6.71 -6.16 3.54
C ALA A 24 5.87 -5.43 4.61
N PHE A 25 4.62 -5.87 4.84
CA PHE A 25 3.76 -5.41 5.94
C PHE A 25 3.76 -6.33 7.17
N GLY A 26 4.48 -7.45 7.08
CA GLY A 26 4.60 -8.44 8.12
C GLY A 26 5.77 -8.15 9.07
N PRO A 27 6.01 -9.06 10.04
CA PRO A 27 7.17 -8.97 10.90
C PRO A 27 8.45 -9.20 10.10
N GLY A 28 9.53 -8.47 10.43
CA GLY A 28 10.89 -8.88 10.06
C GLY A 28 11.79 -7.83 9.40
N ASN A 29 11.26 -6.70 8.88
CA ASN A 29 12.12 -5.63 8.39
C ASN A 29 12.22 -4.48 9.41
N LEU A 30 13.44 -4.23 9.90
CA LEU A 30 13.71 -3.22 10.91
C LEU A 30 13.42 -1.81 10.41
N ALA A 31 13.73 -1.48 9.16
CA ALA A 31 13.50 -0.15 8.60
C ALA A 31 12.00 0.17 8.49
N ASN A 32 11.21 -0.72 7.87
CA ASN A 32 9.75 -0.60 7.80
C ASN A 32 9.14 -0.47 9.21
N ALA A 33 9.52 -1.35 10.13
CA ALA A 33 8.97 -1.37 11.49
C ALA A 33 9.34 -0.11 12.27
N THR A 34 10.60 0.33 12.21
CA THR A 34 11.09 1.48 12.98
C THR A 34 10.49 2.78 12.45
N THR A 35 10.44 2.97 11.14
CA THR A 35 9.89 4.19 10.52
C THR A 35 8.39 4.31 10.76
N GLY A 36 7.63 3.23 10.53
CA GLY A 36 6.20 3.22 10.82
C GLY A 36 5.91 3.43 12.31
N ARG A 37 6.72 2.83 13.19
CA ARG A 37 6.60 3.02 14.65
C ARG A 37 6.95 4.43 15.09
N ALA A 38 8.01 5.02 14.55
CA ALA A 38 8.42 6.38 14.84
C ALA A 38 7.30 7.37 14.52
N VAL A 39 6.70 7.27 13.33
CA VAL A 39 5.55 8.11 12.97
C VAL A 39 4.36 7.86 13.90
N ARG A 40 4.06 6.62 14.27
CA ARG A 40 2.99 6.37 15.24
C ARG A 40 3.25 7.02 16.60
N LEU A 41 4.46 6.92 17.13
CA LEU A 41 4.82 7.53 18.41
C LEU A 41 4.75 9.06 18.35
N THR A 42 5.18 9.67 17.25
CA THR A 42 5.00 11.11 17.01
C THR A 42 3.52 11.49 17.00
N LEU A 43 2.67 10.70 16.35
CA LEU A 43 1.22 10.95 16.35
C LEU A 43 0.63 10.86 17.75
N LEU A 44 1.04 9.88 18.56
CA LEU A 44 0.55 9.68 19.92
C LEU A 44 1.01 10.78 20.89
N HIS A 45 2.27 11.21 20.80
CA HIS A 45 2.89 12.07 21.81
C HIS A 45 2.98 13.55 21.41
N VAL A 46 2.95 13.85 20.11
CA VAL A 46 3.08 15.23 19.60
C VAL A 46 1.80 15.68 18.92
N ALA A 47 1.21 14.86 18.04
CA ALA A 47 0.02 15.25 17.28
C ALA A 47 -1.31 15.01 18.02
N GLY A 48 -1.27 14.46 19.25
CA GLY A 48 -2.45 14.25 20.07
C GLY A 48 -3.38 13.12 19.62
N ALA A 49 -2.92 12.19 18.77
CA ALA A 49 -3.71 11.08 18.22
C ALA A 49 -3.99 9.95 19.25
N THR A 50 -4.29 10.32 20.49
CA THR A 50 -4.63 9.44 21.60
C THR A 50 -6.03 8.86 21.38
N PRO A 51 -6.23 7.53 21.54
CA PRO A 51 -7.55 6.90 21.44
C PRO A 51 -8.64 7.63 22.23
N GLY A 52 -9.79 7.87 21.60
CA GLY A 52 -10.89 8.65 22.16
C GLY A 52 -10.78 10.12 21.77
N VAL A 53 -9.97 10.89 22.50
CA VAL A 53 -9.91 12.36 22.36
C VAL A 53 -9.32 12.86 21.03
N GLY A 54 -8.33 12.15 20.46
CA GLY A 54 -7.69 12.55 19.21
C GLY A 54 -7.63 11.45 18.14
N ASP A 55 -8.19 10.28 18.43
CA ASP A 55 -8.38 9.20 17.47
C ASP A 55 -9.78 8.60 17.68
N ALA A 56 -10.70 8.95 16.78
CA ALA A 56 -12.11 8.58 16.82
C ALA A 56 -12.40 7.16 16.31
N SER A 57 -11.37 6.31 16.18
CA SER A 57 -11.59 4.93 15.72
C SER A 57 -12.23 4.08 16.82
N THR A 58 -13.39 3.48 16.52
CA THR A 58 -14.10 2.61 17.48
C THR A 58 -13.29 1.38 17.89
N GLN A 59 -12.68 0.66 16.94
CA GLN A 59 -11.94 -0.59 17.21
C GLN A 59 -10.42 -0.48 16.95
N GLY A 60 -9.96 0.59 16.32
CA GLY A 60 -8.56 0.76 15.90
C GLY A 60 -8.10 -0.24 14.82
N SER A 61 -6.81 -0.28 14.50
CA SER A 61 -6.28 -1.23 13.50
C SER A 61 -4.86 -1.66 13.88
N PRO A 62 -4.45 -2.92 13.63
CA PRO A 62 -3.06 -3.33 13.75
C PRO A 62 -2.10 -2.47 12.91
N ALA A 63 -2.55 -1.91 11.79
CA ALA A 63 -1.76 -0.95 11.00
C ALA A 63 -1.39 0.31 11.81
N LYS A 64 -2.16 0.67 12.85
CA LYS A 64 -1.82 1.77 13.75
C LYS A 64 -0.66 1.45 14.68
N TYR A 65 -0.09 0.25 14.69
CA TYR A 65 1.12 -0.04 15.44
C TYR A 65 2.38 0.42 14.70
N SER A 66 2.44 0.13 13.39
CA SER A 66 3.47 0.53 12.44
C SER A 66 2.93 0.31 11.02
N TYR A 67 3.03 1.31 10.14
CA TYR A 67 2.57 1.18 8.75
C TYR A 67 3.52 1.83 7.74
N CYS A 68 4.52 1.07 7.31
CA CYS A 68 5.51 1.53 6.36
C CYS A 68 5.97 0.39 5.46
N VAL A 69 6.21 0.69 4.18
CA VAL A 69 6.70 -0.22 3.16
C VAL A 69 7.59 0.55 2.18
N ALA A 70 8.47 -0.14 1.46
CA ALA A 70 9.14 0.45 0.31
C ALA A 70 8.41 0.12 -0.99
N GLU A 71 8.45 1.02 -1.97
CA GLU A 71 8.11 0.72 -3.36
C GLU A 71 9.09 -0.29 -3.97
N ASN A 72 8.60 -1.22 -4.78
CA ASN A 72 9.43 -2.16 -5.52
C ASN A 72 9.68 -1.63 -6.93
N LEU A 73 10.45 -0.54 -6.98
CA LEU A 73 10.75 0.18 -8.21
C LEU A 73 11.40 -0.74 -9.26
N ASP A 74 12.37 -1.55 -8.84
CA ASP A 74 13.14 -2.44 -9.72
C ASP A 74 12.28 -3.49 -10.43
N SER A 75 11.11 -3.81 -9.87
CA SER A 75 10.20 -4.80 -10.44
C SER A 75 8.91 -4.19 -10.98
N SER A 76 8.76 -2.86 -10.93
CA SER A 76 7.57 -2.15 -11.42
C SER A 76 7.62 -2.00 -12.94
N PRO A 77 6.58 -2.44 -13.68
CA PRO A 77 6.52 -2.28 -15.13
C PRO A 77 6.12 -0.86 -15.56
N TRP A 78 5.66 -0.02 -14.63
CA TRP A 78 5.17 1.35 -14.90
C TRP A 78 6.13 2.44 -14.46
N GLY A 79 7.35 2.08 -14.03
CA GLY A 79 8.26 3.00 -13.36
C GLY A 79 7.81 3.32 -11.94
N GLY A 80 8.36 4.40 -11.39
CA GLY A 80 8.15 4.80 -9.99
C GLY A 80 6.91 5.67 -9.80
N TYR A 81 6.15 5.37 -8.74
CA TYR A 81 4.93 6.07 -8.38
C TYR A 81 5.14 7.58 -8.23
N ALA A 82 6.23 8.00 -7.58
CA ALA A 82 6.57 9.40 -7.37
C ALA A 82 6.58 10.20 -8.70
N ARG A 83 7.10 9.62 -9.78
CA ARG A 83 7.13 10.26 -11.10
C ARG A 83 5.73 10.44 -11.69
N THR A 84 4.82 9.50 -11.43
CA THR A 84 3.43 9.59 -11.92
C THR A 84 2.65 10.75 -11.29
N VAL A 85 3.12 11.27 -10.15
CA VAL A 85 2.56 12.45 -9.47
C VAL A 85 3.43 13.70 -9.63
N GLY A 86 4.36 13.69 -10.61
CA GLY A 86 5.19 14.85 -10.96
C GLY A 86 6.39 15.08 -10.05
N ILE A 87 6.78 14.10 -9.23
CA ILE A 87 7.98 14.18 -8.39
C ILE A 87 9.14 13.49 -9.12
N ASP A 88 10.15 14.26 -9.52
CA ASP A 88 11.37 13.78 -10.14
C ASP A 88 12.58 13.95 -9.21
N ASP A 89 12.60 13.15 -8.15
CA ASP A 89 13.70 13.08 -7.19
C ASP A 89 14.16 11.61 -7.07
N GLU A 90 15.43 11.40 -6.68
CA GLU A 90 15.95 10.06 -6.41
C GLU A 90 15.28 9.40 -5.20
N SER A 91 14.74 10.19 -4.27
CA SER A 91 14.03 9.71 -3.09
C SER A 91 12.72 10.45 -2.87
N ALA A 92 11.68 9.71 -2.49
CA ALA A 92 10.40 10.30 -2.10
C ALA A 92 9.72 9.45 -1.02
N VAL A 93 8.74 10.02 -0.34
CA VAL A 93 7.82 9.29 0.54
C VAL A 93 6.40 9.67 0.18
N THR A 94 5.57 8.67 -0.15
CA THR A 94 4.12 8.86 -0.21
C THR A 94 3.52 8.60 1.15
N VAL A 95 2.63 9.50 1.60
CA VAL A 95 1.82 9.32 2.80
C VAL A 95 0.37 9.15 2.38
N HIS A 96 -0.20 7.99 2.66
CA HIS A 96 -1.56 7.64 2.28
C HIS A 96 -2.41 7.29 3.51
N CYS A 97 -3.66 7.73 3.53
CA CYS A 97 -4.60 7.40 4.60
C CYS A 97 -5.27 6.05 4.30
N GLY A 98 -4.64 4.96 4.74
CA GLY A 98 -5.05 3.60 4.34
C GLY A 98 -5.65 2.78 5.48
N GLU A 99 -6.57 1.88 5.15
CA GLU A 99 -6.90 0.75 6.02
C GLU A 99 -5.78 -0.29 6.03
N ALA A 100 -5.84 -1.27 6.94
CA ALA A 100 -4.92 -2.39 6.93
C ALA A 100 -5.07 -3.20 5.62
N PRO A 101 -4.01 -3.86 5.13
CA PRO A 101 -4.08 -4.62 3.89
C PRO A 101 -5.22 -5.65 3.92
N HIS A 102 -6.07 -5.62 2.89
CA HIS A 102 -7.12 -6.62 2.68
C HIS A 102 -6.59 -7.68 1.70
N ASN A 103 -6.56 -8.94 2.13
CA ASN A 103 -6.14 -10.02 1.24
C ASN A 103 -7.26 -10.37 0.26
N VAL A 104 -6.98 -10.22 -1.04
CA VAL A 104 -7.85 -10.73 -2.11
C VAL A 104 -7.20 -11.99 -2.64
N HIS A 105 -7.83 -13.13 -2.37
CA HIS A 105 -7.29 -14.44 -2.69
C HIS A 105 -7.91 -15.00 -3.97
N ASP A 106 -7.06 -15.49 -4.86
CA ASP A 106 -7.44 -16.26 -6.04
C ASP A 106 -6.42 -17.39 -6.26
N MET A 107 -6.89 -18.63 -6.29
CA MET A 107 -6.06 -19.83 -6.55
C MET A 107 -6.64 -20.71 -7.65
N GLU A 108 -7.73 -20.27 -8.28
CA GLU A 108 -8.56 -21.10 -9.15
C GLU A 108 -8.73 -20.50 -10.55
N SER A 109 -8.48 -19.20 -10.72
CA SER A 109 -8.70 -18.54 -12.00
C SER A 109 -7.46 -18.68 -12.88
N SER A 110 -7.64 -19.20 -14.09
CA SER A 110 -6.65 -19.12 -15.16
C SER A 110 -6.75 -17.82 -15.95
N GLU A 111 -7.93 -17.18 -15.92
CA GLU A 111 -8.24 -15.99 -16.70
C GLU A 111 -7.96 -14.69 -15.95
N PRO A 112 -7.20 -13.74 -16.54
CA PRO A 112 -6.92 -12.43 -15.96
C PRO A 112 -8.15 -11.64 -15.51
N SER A 113 -9.22 -11.67 -16.30
CA SER A 113 -10.46 -10.94 -16.04
C SER A 113 -11.13 -11.41 -14.76
N ALA A 114 -11.20 -12.73 -14.53
CA ALA A 114 -11.78 -13.30 -13.32
C ALA A 114 -11.01 -12.90 -12.05
N ILE A 115 -9.69 -12.78 -12.13
CA ILE A 115 -8.86 -12.26 -11.02
C ILE A 115 -9.20 -10.79 -10.76
N LEU A 116 -9.29 -9.98 -11.81
CA LEU A 116 -9.66 -8.57 -11.68
C LEU A 116 -11.08 -8.37 -11.17
N ASP A 117 -12.05 -9.21 -11.56
CA ASP A 117 -13.42 -9.17 -11.05
C ASP A 117 -13.44 -9.43 -9.53
N LYS A 118 -12.61 -10.33 -9.03
CA LYS A 118 -12.46 -10.56 -7.58
C LYS A 118 -11.85 -9.35 -6.87
N VAL A 119 -10.84 -8.72 -7.46
CA VAL A 119 -10.26 -7.47 -6.94
C VAL A 119 -11.29 -6.35 -6.94
N ALA A 120 -12.02 -6.16 -8.04
CA ALA A 120 -13.07 -5.14 -8.18
C ALA A 120 -14.21 -5.39 -7.19
N SER A 121 -14.65 -6.63 -7.02
CA SER A 121 -15.65 -7.03 -6.02
C SER A 121 -15.17 -6.69 -4.61
N ALA A 122 -13.90 -6.98 -4.28
CA ALA A 122 -13.33 -6.58 -3.00
C ALA A 122 -13.30 -5.05 -2.86
N MET A 123 -12.86 -4.29 -3.87
CA MET A 123 -12.82 -2.83 -3.82
C MET A 123 -14.21 -2.21 -3.63
N THR A 124 -15.25 -2.82 -4.20
CA THR A 124 -16.64 -2.34 -4.18
C THR A 124 -17.48 -2.95 -3.05
N SER A 125 -16.87 -3.65 -2.09
CA SER A 125 -17.61 -4.23 -0.97
C SER A 125 -18.28 -3.16 -0.12
N TRP A 126 -19.50 -3.44 0.33
CA TRP A 126 -20.30 -2.52 1.12
C TRP A 126 -19.64 -2.26 2.49
N GLY A 127 -19.80 -1.05 3.03
CA GLY A 127 -19.26 -0.68 4.34
C GLY A 127 -17.78 -0.28 4.36
N LYS A 128 -17.12 -0.17 3.19
CA LYS A 128 -15.78 0.43 3.09
C LYS A 128 -15.83 1.95 3.15
N ASN A 129 -14.77 2.55 3.70
CA ASN A 129 -14.64 4.00 3.80
C ASN A 129 -14.70 4.69 2.43
N ASN A 130 -14.26 4.02 1.37
CA ASN A 130 -14.31 4.56 0.01
C ASN A 130 -15.69 4.41 -0.65
N ALA A 131 -16.64 3.66 -0.08
CA ALA A 131 -17.98 3.53 -0.66
C ALA A 131 -18.76 4.87 -0.70
N PRO A 132 -18.73 5.73 0.34
CA PRO A 132 -19.30 7.08 0.27
C PRO A 132 -18.35 8.16 -0.26
N ILE A 133 -17.08 7.85 -0.57
CA ILE A 133 -16.06 8.83 -0.97
C ILE A 133 -15.75 8.65 -2.46
N SER A 134 -16.23 9.57 -3.30
CA SER A 134 -16.06 9.51 -4.76
C SER A 134 -14.62 9.70 -5.26
N GLN A 135 -13.70 10.13 -4.38
CA GLN A 135 -12.28 10.40 -4.70
C GLN A 135 -11.32 9.48 -3.91
N GLY A 136 -11.82 8.36 -3.39
CA GLY A 136 -10.99 7.42 -2.63
C GLY A 136 -9.99 6.70 -3.53
N GLU A 137 -8.71 6.81 -3.23
CA GLU A 137 -7.66 6.05 -3.93
C GLU A 137 -7.57 4.63 -3.36
N TYR A 138 -7.25 3.66 -4.23
CA TYR A 138 -6.96 2.29 -3.86
C TYR A 138 -5.52 1.94 -4.20
N LEU A 139 -4.82 1.38 -3.22
CA LEU A 139 -3.47 0.86 -3.40
C LEU A 139 -3.54 -0.66 -3.55
N LEU A 140 -3.34 -1.15 -4.78
CA LEU A 140 -3.27 -2.58 -5.02
C LEU A 140 -1.82 -3.05 -4.97
N ARG A 141 -1.58 -4.03 -4.11
CA ARG A 141 -0.37 -4.86 -4.12
C ARG A 141 -0.71 -6.22 -4.73
N CYS A 142 -0.01 -6.59 -5.80
CA CYS A 142 -0.21 -7.86 -6.48
C CYS A 142 1.10 -8.67 -6.59
N ALA A 143 0.94 -9.99 -6.72
CA ALA A 143 2.04 -10.88 -7.05
C ALA A 143 2.43 -10.74 -8.53
N ARG A 144 3.66 -11.13 -8.88
CA ARG A 144 4.19 -11.08 -10.25
C ARG A 144 3.26 -11.72 -11.30
N ASN A 145 2.68 -12.87 -10.99
CA ASN A 145 1.81 -13.58 -11.93
C ASN A 145 0.56 -12.75 -12.24
N THR A 146 -0.12 -12.25 -11.21
CA THR A 146 -1.27 -11.35 -11.34
C THR A 146 -0.90 -10.07 -12.12
N LEU A 147 0.29 -9.51 -11.87
CA LEU A 147 0.78 -8.35 -12.61
C LEU A 147 0.88 -8.63 -14.12
N GLN A 148 1.46 -9.77 -14.51
CA GLN A 148 1.60 -10.13 -15.92
C GLN A 148 0.25 -10.27 -16.61
N HIS A 149 -0.75 -10.80 -15.90
CA HIS A 149 -2.13 -10.88 -16.38
C HIS A 149 -2.74 -9.49 -16.61
N VAL A 150 -2.52 -8.54 -15.69
CA VAL A 150 -2.98 -7.14 -15.84
C VAL A 150 -2.32 -6.45 -17.03
N LEU A 151 -1.00 -6.62 -17.21
CA LEU A 151 -0.29 -6.03 -18.35
C LEU A 151 -0.79 -6.55 -19.70
N ARG A 152 -1.16 -7.84 -19.78
CA ARG A 152 -1.71 -8.46 -21.00
C ARG A 152 -3.07 -7.90 -21.42
N MET A 153 -3.84 -7.33 -20.49
CA MET A 153 -5.15 -6.73 -20.77
C MET A 153 -5.08 -5.25 -21.16
N GLY A 154 -3.88 -4.68 -21.35
CA GLY A 154 -3.71 -3.27 -21.72
C GLY A 154 -3.55 -2.30 -20.54
N GLY A 155 -3.33 -2.82 -19.33
CA GLY A 155 -3.16 -2.02 -18.12
C GLY A 155 -4.46 -1.78 -17.35
N VAL A 156 -4.35 -1.05 -16.24
CA VAL A 156 -5.49 -0.59 -15.43
C VAL A 156 -5.68 0.92 -15.61
N ASP A 157 -6.93 1.37 -15.51
CA ASP A 157 -7.36 2.77 -15.52
C ASP A 157 -6.57 3.61 -14.47
N PRO A 158 -6.29 4.90 -14.73
CA PRO A 158 -5.59 5.80 -13.81
C PRO A 158 -6.16 5.88 -12.38
N ILE A 159 -7.42 5.49 -12.14
CA ILE A 159 -8.02 5.43 -10.80
C ILE A 159 -7.38 4.33 -9.93
N LEU A 160 -6.87 3.23 -10.53
CA LEU A 160 -6.09 2.22 -9.82
C LEU A 160 -4.61 2.58 -9.83
N ARG A 161 -4.14 3.20 -8.75
CA ARG A 161 -2.71 3.41 -8.51
C ARG A 161 -2.09 2.12 -7.98
N LEU A 162 -1.65 1.24 -8.89
CA LEU A 162 -0.93 0.01 -8.53
C LEU A 162 0.46 0.35 -8.00
N ILE A 163 0.73 0.01 -6.74
CA ILE A 163 2.09 0.00 -6.20
C ILE A 163 2.53 -1.45 -6.21
N TYR A 164 3.27 -1.82 -7.25
CA TYR A 164 3.77 -3.17 -7.42
C TYR A 164 4.85 -3.47 -6.37
N LEU A 165 4.71 -4.60 -5.68
CA LEU A 165 5.55 -4.99 -4.54
C LEU A 165 5.81 -6.50 -4.49
N THR A 166 6.52 -7.08 -5.45
CA THR A 166 7.16 -8.40 -5.26
C THR A 166 8.40 -8.69 -6.12
N LYS A 167 9.42 -9.31 -5.50
CA LYS A 167 10.51 -10.05 -6.13
C LYS A 167 10.48 -11.49 -5.58
N LEU A 168 10.41 -12.49 -6.46
CA LEU A 168 10.69 -13.90 -6.14
C LEU A 168 12.14 -14.17 -6.51
N ARG A 169 12.90 -14.76 -5.59
CA ARG A 169 14.06 -15.59 -5.93
C ARG A 169 13.53 -16.98 -6.28
#